data_AF-A0A257L8J0-F1
#
_entry.id   AF-A0A257L8J0-F1
#
_cell.length_a   1.000
_cell.length_b   1.000
_cell.length_c   1.000
_cell.angle_alpha   90.00
_cell.angle_beta   90.00
_cell.angle_gamma   90.00
#
_symmetry.space_group_name_H-M   'P 1'
#
loop_
_entity.id
_entity.type
_entity.pdbx_description
1 polymer ?
#
loop_
_entity_poly.entity_id
_entity_poly.type
_entity_poly.pdbx_seq_one_letter_code
_entity_poly.pdbx_strand_id
1 'polypeptide(L)'
;MPLFFMKTLNQIKLSRITFIICIGYSLLLPSTIKAQTKLLLSENFETGIWPPAGWAVKTSASITAKPISQTFPNFYENWFLNETNLPLPWGSNYIFEGDASAAVGGTNLGFDPTFDWLITDTFSNENTNTLSFNYWMFMHSDSLYPTLFYILGKYSSDSSWSILKQFTYSKEFNHYNSEVAFALSTLPNKTLQVAFVHNSTYQFAIDNISIQSFTTGLGQELKENANIELYPNPGIEKINLRIPIELVGSGYSIINLTGQIILNGILTKSETQFDLNALKSGMYLISLSDPAGRIWNKKFVKN
;
A
#
# COMPACT_ATOMS: atom_id res chain seq x y z
N MET A 1 81.08 -30.38 -34.53
CA MET A 1 81.11 -29.64 -35.81
C MET A 1 79.82 -28.82 -35.89
N PRO A 2 79.83 -27.56 -36.37
CA PRO A 2 79.16 -26.44 -35.69
C PRO A 2 77.93 -25.88 -36.49
N LEU A 3 77.25 -24.76 -36.22
CA LEU A 3 77.65 -23.40 -35.77
C LEU A 3 76.46 -22.57 -35.20
N PHE A 4 76.74 -21.73 -34.18
CA PHE A 4 76.34 -20.30 -33.96
C PHE A 4 74.85 -19.86 -34.00
N PHE A 5 74.37 -18.79 -33.32
CA PHE A 5 74.94 -17.55 -32.72
C PHE A 5 74.22 -17.28 -31.36
N MET A 6 74.82 -16.96 -30.19
CA MET A 6 75.39 -15.67 -29.72
C MET A 6 74.55 -14.43 -30.13
N LYS A 7 73.89 -13.61 -29.29
CA LYS A 7 74.20 -12.91 -28.00
C LYS A 7 72.87 -12.29 -27.47
N THR A 8 72.66 -11.67 -26.28
CA THR A 8 73.42 -11.33 -25.05
C THR A 8 72.43 -11.12 -23.87
N LEU A 9 72.93 -10.93 -22.63
CA LEU A 9 72.14 -10.50 -21.45
C LEU A 9 72.09 -8.96 -21.28
N ASN A 10 71.09 -8.48 -20.51
CA ASN A 10 71.01 -7.28 -19.61
C ASN A 10 69.71 -6.46 -19.80
N GLN A 11 68.99 -5.95 -18.78
CA GLN A 11 69.24 -5.80 -17.33
C GLN A 11 67.99 -5.97 -16.44
N ILE A 12 68.22 -6.04 -15.13
CA ILE A 12 67.27 -6.25 -14.02
C ILE A 12 66.75 -4.92 -13.44
N LYS A 13 65.51 -4.90 -12.89
CA LYS A 13 65.22 -4.11 -11.67
C LYS A 13 64.01 -4.66 -10.87
N LEU A 14 64.27 -5.16 -9.67
CA LEU A 14 63.26 -5.42 -8.62
C LEU A 14 62.84 -4.12 -7.94
N SER A 15 61.61 -4.05 -7.41
CA SER A 15 61.33 -3.43 -6.10
C SER A 15 59.89 -3.67 -5.58
N ARG A 16 59.78 -4.55 -4.57
CA ARG A 16 58.84 -4.50 -3.40
C ARG A 16 57.31 -4.50 -3.64
N ILE A 17 56.62 -5.42 -2.94
CA ILE A 17 55.60 -5.12 -1.90
C ILE A 17 55.36 -6.38 -1.03
N THR A 18 54.97 -6.14 0.23
CA THR A 18 55.01 -7.06 1.38
C THR A 18 53.90 -8.13 1.37
N PHE A 19 54.23 -9.33 1.89
CA PHE A 19 53.27 -10.40 2.18
C PHE A 19 52.68 -10.20 3.59
N ILE A 20 51.35 -10.08 3.72
CA ILE A 20 50.65 -10.11 5.02
C ILE A 20 49.63 -11.25 4.99
N ILE A 21 49.74 -12.17 5.95
CA ILE A 21 48.80 -13.26 6.16
C ILE A 21 47.67 -12.72 7.04
N CYS A 22 46.47 -12.55 6.49
CA CYS A 22 45.26 -12.30 7.26
C CYS A 22 44.44 -13.59 7.36
N ILE A 23 44.38 -14.14 8.57
CA ILE A 23 43.45 -15.22 8.92
C ILE A 23 42.03 -14.66 8.81
N GLY A 24 41.25 -15.18 7.87
CA GLY A 24 39.87 -14.77 7.65
C GLY A 24 38.95 -15.24 8.77
N TYR A 25 38.88 -14.49 9.87
CA TYR A 25 37.71 -14.53 10.75
C TYR A 25 36.50 -14.06 9.94
N SER A 26 35.66 -15.00 9.50
CA SER A 26 34.34 -14.69 8.99
C SER A 26 33.51 -14.14 10.14
N LEU A 27 33.47 -12.81 10.26
CA LEU A 27 32.47 -12.11 11.04
C LEU A 27 31.10 -12.53 10.52
N LEU A 28 30.44 -13.41 11.25
CA LEU A 28 29.00 -13.63 11.11
C LEU A 28 28.31 -12.32 11.47
N LEU A 29 28.06 -11.50 10.44
CA LEU A 29 27.11 -10.40 10.54
C LEU A 29 25.80 -11.00 11.06
N PRO A 30 25.15 -10.38 12.08
CA PRO A 30 23.85 -10.86 12.52
C PRO A 30 22.92 -10.85 11.32
N SER A 31 22.38 -12.02 10.97
CA SER A 31 21.45 -12.16 9.85
C SER A 31 20.26 -11.26 10.11
N THR A 32 20.16 -10.16 9.36
CA THR A 32 19.01 -9.28 9.40
C THR A 32 17.80 -10.09 8.96
N ILE A 33 16.91 -10.37 9.92
CA ILE A 33 15.58 -10.90 9.64
C ILE A 33 14.85 -9.77 8.91
N LYS A 34 14.93 -9.79 7.58
CA LYS A 34 14.09 -8.92 6.75
C LYS A 34 12.63 -9.28 7.05
N ALA A 35 11.77 -8.28 7.19
CA ALA A 35 10.34 -8.53 7.19
C ALA A 35 9.99 -9.28 5.90
N GLN A 36 9.51 -10.52 6.03
CA GLN A 36 9.21 -11.33 4.85
C GLN A 36 7.87 -10.86 4.29
N THR A 37 7.93 -10.23 3.12
CA THR A 37 6.76 -9.98 2.29
C THR A 37 6.40 -11.26 1.55
N LYS A 38 5.11 -11.62 1.56
CA LYS A 38 4.56 -12.68 0.71
C LYS A 38 3.41 -12.09 -0.08
N LEU A 39 3.58 -12.02 -1.39
CA LEU A 39 2.51 -11.71 -2.33
C LEU A 39 1.43 -12.79 -2.23
N LEU A 40 0.18 -12.37 -2.01
CA LEU A 40 -0.98 -13.25 -1.91
C LEU A 40 -1.85 -13.18 -3.17
N LEU A 41 -1.94 -12.00 -3.77
CA LEU A 41 -2.64 -11.72 -5.03
C LEU A 41 -1.93 -10.56 -5.73
N SER A 42 -1.83 -10.62 -7.05
CA SER A 42 -1.46 -9.50 -7.92
C SER A 42 -2.25 -9.56 -9.20
N GLU A 43 -2.64 -8.41 -9.74
CA GLU A 43 -3.27 -8.30 -11.05
C GLU A 43 -2.87 -6.97 -11.71
N ASN A 44 -2.40 -7.06 -12.94
CA ASN A 44 -2.03 -5.90 -13.78
C ASN A 44 -2.77 -5.90 -15.12
N PHE A 45 -3.74 -6.80 -15.32
CA PHE A 45 -4.67 -6.83 -16.46
C PHE A 45 -4.06 -7.13 -17.85
N GLU A 46 -2.73 -7.14 -17.99
CA GLU A 46 -1.94 -7.42 -19.21
C GLU A 46 -2.15 -8.81 -19.86
N THR A 47 -3.00 -9.67 -19.29
CA THR A 47 -3.23 -11.03 -19.82
C THR A 47 -4.21 -11.08 -21.00
N GLY A 48 -4.99 -10.02 -21.23
CA GLY A 48 -6.07 -10.01 -22.21
C GLY A 48 -7.29 -10.88 -21.84
N ILE A 49 -7.32 -11.46 -20.63
CA ILE A 49 -8.43 -12.30 -20.15
C ILE A 49 -9.32 -11.47 -19.22
N TRP A 50 -10.63 -11.39 -19.55
CA TRP A 50 -11.59 -10.62 -18.77
C TRP A 50 -12.85 -11.41 -18.32
N PRO A 51 -13.25 -11.32 -17.04
CA PRO A 51 -12.42 -10.89 -15.92
C PRO A 51 -11.21 -11.83 -15.73
N PRO A 52 -10.19 -11.45 -14.95
CA PRO A 52 -9.06 -12.32 -14.67
C PRO A 52 -9.48 -13.68 -14.06
N ALA A 53 -8.62 -14.68 -14.16
CA ALA A 53 -8.94 -16.04 -13.72
C ALA A 53 -9.32 -16.09 -12.23
N GLY A 54 -10.51 -16.62 -11.92
CA GLY A 54 -11.07 -16.67 -10.55
C GLY A 54 -11.83 -15.40 -10.11
N TRP A 55 -11.72 -14.30 -10.86
CA TRP A 55 -12.42 -13.05 -10.58
C TRP A 55 -13.83 -13.07 -11.18
N ALA A 56 -14.68 -12.14 -10.75
CA ALA A 56 -16.03 -12.02 -11.26
C ALA A 56 -16.52 -10.57 -11.31
N VAL A 57 -17.18 -10.20 -12.42
CA VAL A 57 -17.96 -8.96 -12.52
C VAL A 57 -19.41 -9.23 -12.11
N LYS A 58 -19.97 -8.35 -11.28
CA LYS A 58 -21.34 -8.43 -10.75
C LYS A 58 -21.94 -7.03 -10.58
N THR A 59 -23.25 -6.94 -10.41
CA THR A 59 -23.91 -5.70 -9.94
C THR A 59 -24.85 -5.94 -8.77
N SER A 60 -25.22 -4.86 -8.07
CA SER A 60 -26.27 -4.86 -7.04
C SER A 60 -26.99 -3.50 -6.98
N ALA A 61 -28.24 -3.49 -6.53
CA ALA A 61 -29.02 -2.26 -6.34
C ALA A 61 -28.62 -1.44 -5.08
N SER A 62 -27.70 -1.96 -4.27
CA SER A 62 -27.09 -1.25 -3.15
C SER A 62 -25.78 -1.92 -2.73
N ILE A 63 -24.92 -1.19 -2.03
CA ILE A 63 -23.66 -1.70 -1.47
C ILE A 63 -23.82 -2.84 -0.45
N THR A 64 -25.03 -3.02 0.11
CA THR A 64 -25.36 -4.09 1.08
C THR A 64 -26.15 -5.24 0.47
N ALA A 65 -26.71 -5.07 -0.73
CA ALA A 65 -27.44 -6.12 -1.43
C ALA A 65 -26.47 -7.20 -1.96
N LYS A 66 -26.96 -8.43 -2.08
CA LYS A 66 -26.17 -9.54 -2.64
C LYS A 66 -25.85 -9.26 -4.12
N PRO A 67 -24.57 -9.24 -4.53
CA PRO A 67 -24.21 -9.05 -5.93
C PRO A 67 -24.66 -10.24 -6.81
N ILE A 68 -25.17 -9.93 -8.00
CA ILE A 68 -25.69 -10.87 -8.99
C ILE A 68 -24.93 -10.73 -10.32
N SER A 69 -24.93 -11.76 -11.17
CA SER A 69 -24.48 -11.60 -12.55
C SER A 69 -25.48 -10.70 -13.30
N GLN A 70 -24.98 -9.75 -14.10
CA GLN A 70 -25.82 -9.14 -15.13
C GLN A 70 -26.20 -10.16 -16.21
N THR A 71 -27.34 -9.93 -16.85
CA THR A 71 -27.86 -10.73 -17.99
C THR A 71 -27.56 -10.12 -19.35
N PHE A 72 -27.19 -8.84 -19.42
CA PHE A 72 -26.85 -8.12 -20.65
C PHE A 72 -25.69 -7.15 -20.38
N PRO A 73 -24.45 -7.47 -20.78
CA PRO A 73 -23.32 -6.56 -20.60
C PRO A 73 -23.44 -5.40 -21.60
N ASN A 74 -24.08 -4.33 -21.17
CA ASN A 74 -23.78 -3.02 -21.75
C ASN A 74 -22.32 -2.71 -21.39
N PHE A 75 -21.48 -2.57 -22.42
CA PHE A 75 -20.22 -1.84 -22.26
C PHE A 75 -20.58 -0.47 -21.63
N TYR A 76 -19.74 0.01 -20.70
CA TYR A 76 -19.91 1.24 -19.91
C TYR A 76 -20.79 1.17 -18.64
N GLU A 77 -21.51 0.06 -18.38
CA GLU A 77 -22.33 -0.13 -17.15
C GLU A 77 -21.87 -1.31 -16.27
N ASN A 78 -20.61 -1.72 -16.43
CA ASN A 78 -19.93 -2.72 -15.62
C ASN A 78 -18.42 -2.48 -15.63
N TRP A 79 -17.69 -3.19 -14.78
CA TRP A 79 -16.25 -3.34 -14.95
C TRP A 79 -15.88 -4.10 -16.23
N PHE A 80 -14.96 -3.56 -17.00
CA PHE A 80 -14.44 -4.12 -18.25
C PHE A 80 -12.91 -3.98 -18.34
N LEU A 81 -12.28 -4.76 -19.23
CA LEU A 81 -10.87 -4.61 -19.59
C LEU A 81 -10.72 -3.40 -20.52
N ASN A 82 -10.01 -2.39 -20.07
CA ASN A 82 -9.65 -1.23 -20.88
C ASN A 82 -8.28 -1.48 -21.53
N GLU A 83 -8.24 -1.63 -22.85
CA GLU A 83 -7.02 -1.84 -23.64
C GLU A 83 -6.62 -0.57 -24.41
N THR A 84 -5.34 -0.38 -24.73
CA THR A 84 -4.82 0.81 -25.45
C THR A 84 -5.51 1.11 -26.79
N ASN A 85 -6.14 0.12 -27.42
CA ASN A 85 -6.81 0.22 -28.71
C ASN A 85 -8.28 0.68 -28.65
N LEU A 86 -8.85 0.86 -27.44
CA LEU A 86 -10.26 1.24 -27.29
C LEU A 86 -10.54 2.68 -27.73
N PRO A 87 -11.77 2.98 -28.21
CA PRO A 87 -12.14 4.32 -28.64
C PRO A 87 -12.29 5.29 -27.46
N LEU A 88 -12.05 6.58 -27.73
CA LEU A 88 -12.24 7.65 -26.75
C LEU A 88 -13.63 7.60 -26.10
N PRO A 89 -13.76 7.86 -24.79
CA PRO A 89 -12.71 8.39 -23.90
C PRO A 89 -11.63 7.37 -23.50
N TRP A 90 -11.90 6.08 -23.67
CA TRP A 90 -11.07 4.96 -23.24
C TRP A 90 -9.74 4.82 -24.00
N GLY A 91 -8.97 3.79 -23.64
CA GLY A 91 -7.60 3.58 -24.11
C GLY A 91 -6.56 4.10 -23.11
N SER A 92 -5.40 4.49 -23.62
CA SER A 92 -4.18 4.77 -22.85
C SER A 92 -4.28 5.82 -21.73
N ASN A 93 -5.30 6.70 -21.74
CA ASN A 93 -5.50 7.68 -20.67
C ASN A 93 -5.95 7.05 -19.34
N TYR A 94 -6.49 5.83 -19.39
CA TYR A 94 -7.03 5.08 -18.24
C TYR A 94 -6.19 3.85 -17.91
N ILE A 95 -4.89 3.87 -18.26
CA ILE A 95 -3.91 2.81 -18.00
C ILE A 95 -2.75 3.47 -17.25
N PHE A 96 -2.25 2.84 -16.19
CA PHE A 96 -1.12 3.34 -15.42
C PHE A 96 0.21 2.85 -16.00
N GLU A 97 0.29 1.56 -16.29
CA GLU A 97 1.48 0.89 -16.80
C GLU A 97 1.04 -0.25 -17.74
N GLY A 98 1.78 -0.48 -18.83
CA GLY A 98 1.45 -1.55 -19.78
C GLY A 98 0.43 -1.17 -20.85
N ASP A 99 -0.33 -2.16 -21.32
CA ASP A 99 -1.28 -2.07 -22.43
C ASP A 99 -2.75 -2.25 -21.97
N ALA A 100 -3.02 -2.57 -20.70
CA ALA A 100 -4.37 -2.80 -20.20
C ALA A 100 -4.63 -2.35 -18.74
N SER A 101 -5.89 -2.13 -18.39
CA SER A 101 -6.35 -1.86 -17.01
C SER A 101 -7.79 -2.34 -16.78
N ALA A 102 -8.28 -2.28 -15.54
CA ALA A 102 -9.71 -2.46 -15.26
C ALA A 102 -10.42 -1.10 -15.19
N ALA A 103 -11.48 -0.91 -15.98
CA ALA A 103 -12.25 0.34 -16.02
C ALA A 103 -13.76 0.13 -15.86
N VAL A 104 -14.49 1.20 -15.49
CA VAL A 104 -15.95 1.23 -15.31
C VAL A 104 -16.50 2.66 -15.50
N GLY A 105 -17.79 2.76 -15.83
CA GLY A 105 -18.49 4.02 -16.18
C GLY A 105 -18.50 4.31 -17.67
N GLY A 106 -19.00 5.49 -18.09
CA GLY A 106 -18.88 5.97 -19.48
C GLY A 106 -20.15 6.54 -20.15
N THR A 107 -20.43 7.82 -19.91
CA THR A 107 -21.25 8.74 -20.76
C THR A 107 -22.75 8.45 -21.02
N ASN A 108 -23.61 9.33 -20.49
CA ASN A 108 -24.92 9.78 -21.03
C ASN A 108 -26.00 8.71 -21.39
N LEU A 109 -27.22 8.71 -20.85
CA LEU A 109 -27.92 9.62 -19.94
C LEU A 109 -28.93 8.83 -19.11
N GLY A 110 -28.70 8.77 -17.80
CA GLY A 110 -29.50 7.99 -16.87
C GLY A 110 -28.55 7.49 -15.78
N PHE A 111 -28.68 8.04 -14.57
CA PHE A 111 -28.02 7.46 -13.41
C PHE A 111 -28.77 6.17 -13.07
N ASP A 112 -28.26 5.02 -13.52
CA ASP A 112 -28.66 3.76 -12.91
C ASP A 112 -27.94 3.65 -11.55
N PRO A 113 -28.66 3.57 -10.41
CA PRO A 113 -28.06 3.41 -9.09
C PRO A 113 -27.45 2.01 -8.86
N THR A 114 -26.97 1.33 -9.91
CA THR A 114 -26.24 0.07 -9.78
C THR A 114 -24.86 0.29 -9.20
N PHE A 115 -24.53 -0.54 -8.23
CA PHE A 115 -23.18 -0.71 -7.73
C PHE A 115 -22.53 -1.81 -8.56
N ASP A 116 -21.41 -1.49 -9.21
CA ASP A 116 -20.69 -2.37 -10.12
C ASP A 116 -19.47 -2.95 -9.40
N TRP A 117 -19.41 -4.28 -9.31
CA TRP A 117 -18.44 -5.02 -8.51
C TRP A 117 -17.45 -5.74 -9.42
N LEU A 118 -16.16 -5.45 -9.24
CA LEU A 118 -15.08 -6.32 -9.67
C LEU A 118 -14.60 -7.09 -8.44
N ILE A 119 -14.90 -8.38 -8.39
CA ILE A 119 -14.64 -9.26 -7.26
C ILE A 119 -13.39 -10.09 -7.56
N THR A 120 -12.41 -10.07 -6.65
CA THR A 120 -11.16 -10.83 -6.79
C THR A 120 -11.38 -12.33 -6.70
N ASP A 121 -10.40 -13.14 -7.14
CA ASP A 121 -10.29 -14.49 -6.60
C ASP A 121 -10.04 -14.45 -5.08
N THR A 122 -10.26 -15.57 -4.41
CA THR A 122 -10.04 -15.75 -2.99
C THR A 122 -8.56 -15.96 -2.66
N PHE A 123 -8.10 -15.40 -1.55
CA PHE A 123 -6.73 -15.57 -1.06
C PHE A 123 -6.73 -15.80 0.46
N SER A 124 -5.77 -16.57 0.97
CA SER A 124 -5.67 -16.91 2.39
C SER A 124 -4.55 -16.12 3.08
N ASN A 125 -4.86 -15.54 4.24
CA ASN A 125 -3.82 -15.03 5.14
C ASN A 125 -3.38 -16.15 6.09
N GLU A 126 -2.15 -16.63 5.93
CA GLU A 126 -1.63 -17.82 6.63
C GLU A 126 -1.13 -17.54 8.06
N ASN A 127 -1.15 -16.28 8.53
CA ASN A 127 -0.53 -15.86 9.81
C ASN A 127 -1.26 -14.63 10.42
N THR A 128 -0.80 -14.15 11.60
CA THR A 128 -1.22 -12.88 12.23
C THR A 128 -0.68 -11.64 11.51
N ASN A 129 -0.51 -11.73 10.20
CA ASN A 129 0.12 -10.72 9.38
C ASN A 129 -0.86 -9.59 9.07
N THR A 130 -0.41 -8.35 9.21
CA THR A 130 -1.03 -7.23 8.49
C THR A 130 -0.92 -7.49 6.99
N LEU A 131 -2.00 -7.30 6.25
CA LEU A 131 -1.94 -7.24 4.79
C LEU A 131 -1.80 -5.77 4.38
N SER A 132 -0.95 -5.46 3.40
CA SER A 132 -1.07 -4.22 2.64
C SER A 132 -1.87 -4.50 1.37
N PHE A 133 -2.82 -3.62 1.10
CA PHE A 133 -3.60 -3.58 -0.13
C PHE A 133 -3.16 -2.36 -0.92
N ASN A 134 -2.70 -2.59 -2.15
CA ASN A 134 -1.99 -1.64 -3.00
C ASN A 134 -2.61 -1.66 -4.40
N TYR A 135 -2.84 -0.50 -5.00
CA TYR A 135 -3.33 -0.36 -6.39
C TYR A 135 -3.18 1.09 -6.85
N TRP A 136 -3.18 1.27 -8.17
CA TRP A 136 -3.23 2.57 -8.82
C TRP A 136 -4.66 2.85 -9.26
N MET A 137 -5.10 4.11 -9.24
CA MET A 137 -6.44 4.52 -9.70
C MET A 137 -6.39 5.78 -10.58
N PHE A 138 -7.38 5.88 -11.47
CA PHE A 138 -7.77 7.09 -12.17
C PHE A 138 -9.27 7.33 -11.94
N MET A 139 -9.69 8.57 -11.69
CA MET A 139 -11.10 8.88 -11.47
C MET A 139 -11.50 10.31 -11.84
N HIS A 140 -12.51 10.43 -12.72
CA HIS A 140 -13.30 11.65 -12.86
C HIS A 140 -14.43 11.70 -11.81
N SER A 141 -14.76 12.91 -11.35
CA SER A 141 -15.90 13.14 -10.43
C SER A 141 -16.28 14.63 -10.38
N ASP A 142 -17.57 14.92 -10.19
CA ASP A 142 -18.09 16.28 -9.96
C ASP A 142 -19.13 16.29 -8.82
N SER A 143 -19.41 17.48 -8.30
CA SER A 143 -20.46 17.80 -7.35
C SER A 143 -21.88 17.34 -7.74
N LEU A 144 -22.23 17.30 -9.02
CA LEU A 144 -23.54 16.82 -9.49
C LEU A 144 -23.61 15.29 -9.64
N TYR A 145 -22.48 14.65 -9.95
CA TYR A 145 -22.36 13.20 -10.08
C TYR A 145 -21.12 12.73 -9.29
N PRO A 146 -21.25 12.64 -7.95
CA PRO A 146 -20.16 12.20 -7.11
C PRO A 146 -19.78 10.75 -7.44
N THR A 147 -18.52 10.42 -7.22
CA THR A 147 -18.01 9.07 -7.43
C THR A 147 -17.98 8.35 -6.10
N LEU A 148 -18.81 7.31 -5.97
CA LEU A 148 -18.82 6.42 -4.82
C LEU A 148 -17.97 5.21 -5.17
N PHE A 149 -16.87 5.03 -4.44
CA PHE A 149 -15.98 3.90 -4.64
C PHE A 149 -15.66 3.22 -3.31
N TYR A 150 -15.78 1.90 -3.28
CA TYR A 150 -15.62 1.10 -2.08
C TYR A 150 -14.67 -0.06 -2.35
N ILE A 151 -13.92 -0.42 -1.32
CA ILE A 151 -13.25 -1.71 -1.25
C ILE A 151 -13.94 -2.49 -0.15
N LEU A 152 -14.56 -3.62 -0.51
CA LEU A 152 -15.23 -4.50 0.43
C LEU A 152 -14.46 -5.80 0.61
N GLY A 153 -14.58 -6.37 1.79
CA GLY A 153 -14.00 -7.65 2.18
C GLY A 153 -15.08 -8.60 2.63
N LYS A 154 -14.95 -9.86 2.23
CA LYS A 154 -15.79 -10.95 2.69
C LYS A 154 -14.93 -12.17 3.03
N TYR A 155 -14.93 -12.58 4.29
CA TYR A 155 -14.31 -13.84 4.68
C TYR A 155 -15.18 -15.03 4.26
N SER A 156 -14.57 -16.18 4.00
CA SER A 156 -15.28 -17.40 3.63
C SER A 156 -16.30 -17.89 4.67
N SER A 157 -16.13 -17.49 5.94
CA SER A 157 -17.07 -17.76 7.03
C SER A 157 -18.32 -16.88 7.04
N ASP A 158 -18.32 -15.79 6.29
CA ASP A 158 -19.27 -14.69 6.48
C ASP A 158 -20.37 -14.75 5.42
N SER A 159 -21.60 -14.39 5.80
CA SER A 159 -22.72 -14.33 4.87
C SER A 159 -22.68 -13.07 3.99
N SER A 160 -22.18 -11.96 4.53
CA SER A 160 -22.26 -10.61 3.96
C SER A 160 -20.88 -10.00 3.68
N TRP A 161 -20.86 -8.95 2.86
CA TRP A 161 -19.69 -8.11 2.62
C TRP A 161 -19.54 -7.05 3.72
N SER A 162 -18.30 -6.62 3.98
CA SER A 162 -17.95 -5.56 4.93
C SER A 162 -17.14 -4.46 4.21
N ILE A 163 -17.35 -3.19 4.56
CA ILE A 163 -16.58 -2.08 3.97
C ILE A 163 -15.19 -2.05 4.62
N LEU A 164 -14.14 -2.28 3.84
CA LEU A 164 -12.74 -2.12 4.25
C LEU A 164 -12.27 -0.69 4.02
N LYS A 165 -12.72 -0.08 2.93
CA LYS A 165 -12.45 1.31 2.57
C LYS A 165 -13.65 1.89 1.82
N GLN A 166 -13.97 3.15 2.11
CA GLN A 166 -14.91 3.94 1.33
C GLN A 166 -14.21 5.22 0.88
N PHE A 167 -14.54 5.61 -0.34
CA PHE A 167 -14.18 6.87 -0.95
C PHE A 167 -15.45 7.51 -1.50
N THR A 168 -15.60 8.80 -1.25
CA THR A 168 -16.74 9.59 -1.71
C THR A 168 -16.19 10.92 -2.15
N TYR A 169 -16.03 11.05 -3.47
CA TYR A 169 -15.47 12.23 -4.09
C TYR A 169 -16.56 13.01 -4.81
N SER A 170 -16.44 14.34 -4.78
CA SER A 170 -17.29 15.30 -5.50
C SER A 170 -16.44 16.22 -6.38
N LYS A 171 -15.21 15.79 -6.66
CA LYS A 171 -14.18 16.43 -7.49
C LYS A 171 -13.22 15.34 -7.96
N GLU A 172 -12.61 15.55 -9.12
CA GLU A 172 -11.51 14.74 -9.64
C GLU A 172 -10.41 14.50 -8.60
N PHE A 173 -9.88 13.28 -8.56
CA PHE A 173 -8.85 12.89 -7.60
C PHE A 173 -8.04 11.70 -8.12
N ASN A 174 -6.72 11.78 -7.91
CA ASN A 174 -5.72 10.76 -8.24
C ASN A 174 -5.86 10.24 -9.69
N HIS A 175 -5.23 10.95 -10.63
CA HIS A 175 -5.08 10.51 -12.02
C HIS A 175 -3.75 9.75 -12.14
N TYR A 176 -3.67 8.60 -11.44
CA TYR A 176 -2.43 7.87 -11.21
C TYR A 176 -1.27 8.71 -10.66
N ASN A 177 -1.56 9.74 -9.85
CA ASN A 177 -0.55 10.60 -9.23
C ASN A 177 0.17 9.93 -8.06
N SER A 178 -0.49 8.97 -7.40
CA SER A 178 0.06 8.23 -6.27
C SER A 178 -0.61 6.87 -6.09
N GLU A 179 0.16 5.84 -5.77
CA GLU A 179 -0.34 4.54 -5.34
C GLU A 179 -1.28 4.69 -4.13
N VAL A 180 -2.39 3.95 -4.11
CA VAL A 180 -3.28 3.87 -2.96
C VAL A 180 -2.94 2.62 -2.17
N ALA A 181 -2.24 2.81 -1.05
CA ALA A 181 -1.87 1.77 -0.11
C ALA A 181 -2.66 1.88 1.21
N PHE A 182 -3.12 0.76 1.76
CA PHE A 182 -3.68 0.71 3.12
C PHE A 182 -3.58 -0.67 3.77
N ALA A 183 -3.45 -0.67 5.09
CA ALA A 183 -3.37 -1.88 5.90
C ALA A 183 -4.75 -2.50 6.15
N LEU A 184 -4.85 -3.82 6.03
CA LEU A 184 -5.98 -4.64 6.48
C LEU A 184 -5.56 -5.46 7.71
N SER A 185 -6.25 -5.26 8.82
CA SER A 185 -6.26 -6.20 9.94
C SER A 185 -7.17 -7.37 9.58
N THR A 186 -6.59 -8.54 9.34
CA THR A 186 -7.34 -9.76 9.01
C THR A 186 -7.15 -10.84 10.06
N LEU A 187 -8.13 -11.74 10.19
CA LEU A 187 -8.01 -12.89 11.08
C LEU A 187 -7.08 -13.94 10.45
N PRO A 188 -6.14 -14.52 11.21
CA PRO A 188 -5.27 -15.58 10.72
C PRO A 188 -6.06 -16.78 10.21
N ASN A 189 -5.52 -17.44 9.19
CA ASN A 189 -6.05 -18.68 8.61
C ASN A 189 -7.48 -18.58 8.10
N LYS A 190 -7.93 -17.37 7.75
CA LYS A 190 -9.15 -17.15 6.98
C LYS A 190 -8.83 -16.84 5.52
N THR A 191 -9.65 -17.40 4.64
CA THR A 191 -9.73 -17.01 3.24
C THR A 191 -10.58 -15.74 3.14
N LEU A 192 -10.07 -14.74 2.43
CA LEU A 192 -10.68 -13.45 2.17
C LEU A 192 -10.92 -13.32 0.66
N GLN A 193 -12.03 -12.69 0.30
CA GLN A 193 -12.28 -12.16 -1.04
C GLN A 193 -12.43 -10.64 -0.93
N VAL A 194 -11.92 -9.91 -1.92
CA VAL A 194 -12.09 -8.45 -2.00
C VAL A 194 -12.98 -8.09 -3.19
N ALA A 195 -13.70 -6.99 -3.09
CA ALA A 195 -14.43 -6.41 -4.20
C ALA A 195 -14.15 -4.91 -4.30
N PHE A 196 -13.84 -4.48 -5.52
CA PHE A 196 -13.84 -3.07 -5.92
C PHE A 196 -15.23 -2.73 -6.41
N VAL A 197 -15.89 -1.77 -5.75
CA VAL A 197 -17.29 -1.46 -6.03
C VAL A 197 -17.46 0.01 -6.35
N HIS A 198 -17.95 0.29 -7.55
CA HIS A 198 -18.14 1.61 -8.10
C HIS A 198 -19.64 1.93 -8.23
N ASN A 199 -20.02 3.19 -7.99
CA ASN A 199 -21.30 3.74 -8.41
C ASN A 199 -21.10 5.22 -8.78
N SER A 200 -21.14 5.52 -10.07
CA SER A 200 -21.13 6.86 -10.67
C SER A 200 -21.43 6.80 -12.17
N THR A 201 -21.65 7.94 -12.80
CA THR A 201 -21.73 8.09 -14.26
C THR A 201 -20.37 8.38 -14.92
N TYR A 202 -19.38 8.78 -14.14
CA TYR A 202 -18.04 9.14 -14.62
C TYR A 202 -17.11 7.92 -14.74
N GLN A 203 -16.05 8.11 -15.50
CA GLN A 203 -15.03 7.09 -15.73
C GLN A 203 -14.15 6.88 -14.49
N PHE A 204 -13.97 5.62 -14.16
CA PHE A 204 -13.09 5.15 -13.10
C PHE A 204 -12.24 4.00 -13.64
N ALA A 205 -10.95 3.96 -13.29
CA ALA A 205 -10.06 2.86 -13.64
C ALA A 205 -9.13 2.51 -12.48
N ILE A 206 -8.74 1.24 -12.39
CA ILE A 206 -7.74 0.73 -11.46
C ILE A 206 -6.74 -0.17 -12.17
N ASP A 207 -5.54 -0.21 -11.62
CA ASP A 207 -4.40 -0.86 -12.24
C ASP A 207 -3.39 -1.34 -11.19
N ASN A 208 -2.48 -2.24 -11.56
CA ASN A 208 -1.36 -2.73 -10.75
C ASN A 208 -1.76 -3.07 -9.30
N ILE A 209 -2.79 -3.90 -9.15
CA ILE A 209 -3.32 -4.34 -7.86
C ILE A 209 -2.33 -5.34 -7.24
N SER A 210 -2.00 -5.17 -5.97
CA SER A 210 -1.33 -6.21 -5.19
C SER A 210 -1.84 -6.29 -3.75
N ILE A 211 -1.86 -7.51 -3.22
CA ILE A 211 -2.17 -7.82 -1.82
C ILE A 211 -1.00 -8.59 -1.26
N GLN A 212 -0.34 -8.02 -0.26
CA GLN A 212 0.90 -8.56 0.29
C GLN A 212 0.75 -8.74 1.80
N SER A 213 1.13 -9.91 2.32
CA SER A 213 1.21 -10.13 3.77
C SER A 213 2.62 -9.86 4.28
N PHE A 214 2.69 -9.28 5.48
CA PHE A 214 3.95 -8.96 6.16
C PHE A 214 4.02 -9.76 7.45
N THR A 215 5.01 -10.65 7.59
CA THR A 215 5.23 -11.34 8.86
C THR A 215 5.77 -10.38 9.92
N THR A 216 4.88 -9.70 10.63
CA THR A 216 5.19 -9.08 11.91
C THR A 216 5.44 -10.19 12.93
N GLY A 217 6.71 -10.59 13.06
CA GLY A 217 7.12 -11.54 14.10
C GLY A 217 6.65 -11.04 15.46
N LEU A 218 5.98 -11.90 16.22
CA LEU A 218 5.47 -11.61 17.56
C LEU A 218 6.57 -10.99 18.43
N GLY A 219 6.44 -9.69 18.74
CA GLY A 219 7.24 -9.04 19.78
C GLY A 219 8.46 -8.21 19.35
N GLN A 220 8.50 -7.63 18.15
CA GLN A 220 9.38 -6.47 17.91
C GLN A 220 8.61 -5.25 17.40
N GLU A 221 8.79 -4.13 18.12
CA GLU A 221 8.62 -2.77 17.59
C GLU A 221 9.35 -2.69 16.23
N LEU A 222 8.73 -2.10 15.21
CA LEU A 222 9.42 -1.78 13.96
C LEU A 222 10.51 -0.72 14.21
N LYS A 223 11.66 -1.17 14.68
CA LYS A 223 12.92 -0.43 14.74
C LYS A 223 13.60 -0.44 13.37
N GLU A 224 12.90 0.02 12.35
CA GLU A 224 13.55 0.53 11.16
C GLU A 224 13.85 2.02 11.40
N ASN A 225 15.16 2.30 11.47
CA ASN A 225 15.87 3.46 12.01
C ASN A 225 15.44 4.89 11.57
N ALA A 226 14.15 5.23 11.65
CA ALA A 226 13.76 6.61 11.78
C ALA A 226 14.12 7.08 13.21
N ASN A 227 14.99 8.09 13.33
CA ASN A 227 15.36 8.72 14.60
C ASN A 227 14.19 9.56 15.16
N ILE A 228 13.14 8.84 15.60
CA ILE A 228 11.94 9.41 16.21
C ILE A 228 12.14 9.42 17.72
N GLU A 229 12.23 10.63 18.28
CA GLU A 229 12.44 10.88 19.70
C GLU A 229 11.22 11.55 20.31
N LEU A 230 10.83 11.12 21.51
CA LEU A 230 9.83 11.78 22.35
C LEU A 230 10.50 12.23 23.65
N TYR A 231 10.52 13.54 23.93
CA TYR A 231 11.17 14.07 25.13
C TYR A 231 10.51 15.37 25.66
N PRO A 232 10.48 15.57 26.99
CA PRO A 232 10.82 14.60 28.03
C PRO A 232 9.78 13.47 28.12
N ASN A 233 10.21 12.30 28.57
CA ASN A 233 9.34 11.17 28.90
C ASN A 233 9.79 10.61 30.26
N PRO A 234 8.99 10.75 31.34
CA PRO A 234 7.63 11.32 31.38
C PRO A 234 7.54 12.81 30.99
N GLY A 235 6.43 13.18 30.37
CA GLY A 235 6.05 14.56 30.08
C GLY A 235 5.12 15.12 31.16
N ILE A 236 5.16 16.44 31.38
CA ILE A 236 4.32 17.13 32.37
C ILE A 236 3.35 18.07 31.64
N GLU A 237 3.78 19.29 31.29
CA GLU A 237 2.95 20.26 30.56
C GLU A 237 3.03 20.07 29.04
N LYS A 238 4.14 19.50 28.55
CA LYS A 238 4.47 19.38 27.13
C LYS A 238 5.38 18.19 26.85
N ILE A 239 5.32 17.72 25.61
CA ILE A 239 6.29 16.78 25.03
C ILE A 239 6.66 17.23 23.62
N ASN A 240 7.93 17.02 23.26
CA ASN A 240 8.45 17.29 21.93
C ASN A 240 8.61 15.97 21.18
N LEU A 241 8.18 15.97 19.94
CA LEU A 241 8.46 14.93 18.96
C LEU A 241 9.50 15.47 17.99
N ARG A 242 10.66 14.81 17.92
CA ARG A 242 11.62 14.97 16.84
C ARG A 242 11.46 13.81 15.86
N ILE A 243 11.45 14.12 14.57
CA ILE A 243 11.40 13.16 13.46
C ILE A 243 12.51 13.49 12.44
N PRO A 244 12.94 12.50 11.63
CA PRO A 244 13.73 12.77 10.42
C PRO A 244 12.96 13.65 9.41
N ILE A 245 13.69 14.38 8.55
CA ILE A 245 13.10 15.35 7.61
C ILE A 245 12.18 14.68 6.59
N GLU A 246 12.50 13.45 6.20
CA GLU A 246 11.73 12.59 5.31
C GLU A 246 10.35 12.15 5.87
N LEU A 247 10.08 12.42 7.15
CA LEU A 247 8.76 12.20 7.76
C LEU A 247 7.93 13.49 7.90
N VAL A 248 8.45 14.65 7.45
CA VAL A 248 7.63 15.87 7.37
C VAL A 248 6.54 15.68 6.30
N GLY A 249 5.29 16.01 6.66
CA GLY A 249 4.09 15.66 5.91
C GLY A 249 3.38 14.40 6.42
N SER A 250 3.97 13.63 7.33
CA SER A 250 3.31 12.48 7.96
C SER A 250 2.12 12.90 8.81
N GLY A 251 1.04 12.12 8.76
CA GLY A 251 -0.02 12.19 9.76
C GLY A 251 0.46 11.69 11.12
N TYR A 252 -0.12 12.23 12.20
CA TYR A 252 0.09 11.73 13.55
C TYR A 252 -1.24 11.58 14.29
N SER A 253 -1.30 10.67 15.26
CA SER A 253 -2.34 10.60 16.28
C SER A 253 -1.75 10.28 17.64
N ILE A 254 -2.28 10.89 18.69
CA ILE A 254 -2.04 10.53 20.09
C ILE A 254 -3.29 9.79 20.58
N ILE A 255 -3.11 8.55 21.03
CA ILE A 255 -4.18 7.70 21.56
C ILE A 255 -3.92 7.34 23.02
N ASN A 256 -5.00 7.13 23.78
CA ASN A 256 -4.93 6.56 25.12
C ASN A 256 -4.93 5.01 25.08
N LEU A 257 -4.80 4.36 26.24
CA LEU A 257 -4.82 2.89 26.35
C LEU A 257 -6.14 2.22 25.92
N THR A 258 -7.25 2.96 25.81
CA THR A 258 -8.53 2.43 25.32
C THR A 258 -8.71 2.64 23.80
N GLY A 259 -7.66 3.07 23.09
CA GLY A 259 -7.68 3.32 21.65
C GLY A 259 -8.41 4.60 21.23
N GLN A 260 -8.80 5.45 22.18
CA GLN A 260 -9.44 6.73 21.87
C GLN A 260 -8.40 7.72 21.34
N ILE A 261 -8.66 8.31 20.17
CA ILE A 261 -7.86 9.42 19.62
C ILE A 261 -8.12 10.67 20.47
N ILE A 262 -7.02 11.28 20.94
CA ILE A 262 -7.02 12.44 21.82
C ILE A 262 -6.56 13.70 21.07
N LEU A 263 -5.58 13.53 20.19
CA LEU A 263 -5.08 14.57 19.29
C LEU A 263 -4.66 13.91 17.97
N ASN A 264 -4.81 14.60 16.84
CA ASN A 264 -4.26 14.18 15.56
C ASN A 264 -3.95 15.40 14.67
N GLY A 265 -3.25 15.16 13.56
CA GLY A 265 -2.91 16.20 12.59
C GLY A 265 -1.81 15.76 11.64
N ILE A 266 -1.12 16.74 11.04
CA ILE A 266 0.00 16.54 10.11
C ILE A 266 1.25 17.22 10.68
N LEU A 267 2.39 16.53 10.63
CA LEU A 267 3.68 17.03 11.08
C LEU A 267 4.29 17.93 10.00
N THR A 268 4.20 19.26 10.18
CA THR A 268 4.71 20.24 9.21
C THR A 268 6.19 20.60 9.40
N LYS A 269 6.84 20.05 10.45
CA LYS A 269 8.23 20.32 10.84
C LYS A 269 8.87 19.07 11.45
N SER A 270 10.20 18.98 11.35
CA SER A 270 11.00 17.90 11.96
C SER A 270 11.02 17.92 13.50
N GLU A 271 10.67 19.05 14.12
CA GLU A 271 10.37 19.13 15.54
C GLU A 271 8.97 19.73 15.74
N THR A 272 8.12 19.03 16.51
CA THR A 272 6.76 19.44 16.87
C THR A 272 6.57 19.31 18.37
N GLN A 273 5.95 20.31 19.00
CA GLN A 273 5.63 20.31 20.43
C GLN A 273 4.13 20.12 20.64
N PHE A 274 3.76 19.24 21.56
CA PHE A 274 2.37 19.00 21.96
C PHE A 274 2.14 19.50 23.39
N ASP A 275 1.04 20.24 23.58
CA ASP A 275 0.51 20.61 24.89
C ASP A 275 -0.18 19.40 25.53
N LEU A 276 0.16 19.10 26.78
CA LEU A 276 -0.39 18.00 27.55
C LEU A 276 -1.27 18.44 28.73
N ASN A 277 -1.51 19.74 28.92
CA ASN A 277 -2.28 20.28 30.04
C ASN A 277 -3.74 19.80 30.06
N ALA A 278 -4.33 19.56 28.89
CA ALA A 278 -5.67 18.97 28.76
C ALA A 278 -5.71 17.45 29.01
N LEU A 279 -4.55 16.79 29.19
CA LEU A 279 -4.45 15.34 29.35
C LEU A 279 -4.37 14.93 30.82
N LYS A 280 -5.15 13.90 31.17
CA LYS A 280 -5.04 13.23 32.47
C LYS A 280 -3.71 12.49 32.58
N SER A 281 -3.19 12.36 33.79
CA SER A 281 -2.02 11.52 34.06
C SER A 281 -2.28 10.07 33.63
N GLY A 282 -1.33 9.44 32.92
CA GLY A 282 -1.51 8.13 32.31
C GLY A 282 -0.53 7.81 31.19
N MET A 283 -0.70 6.64 30.58
CA MET A 283 0.09 6.21 29.42
C MET A 283 -0.63 6.54 28.12
N TYR A 284 0.14 7.00 27.14
CA TYR A 284 -0.32 7.37 25.81
C TYR A 284 0.61 6.79 24.75
N LEU A 285 0.08 6.60 23.55
CA LEU A 285 0.85 6.20 22.37
C LEU A 285 0.72 7.31 21.32
N ILE A 286 1.84 7.79 20.78
CA ILE A 286 1.83 8.52 19.51
C ILE A 286 2.05 7.52 18.38
N SER A 287 1.22 7.61 17.35
CA SER A 287 1.31 6.84 16.13
C SER A 287 1.49 7.80 14.96
N LEU A 288 2.55 7.61 14.17
CA LEU A 288 2.83 8.37 12.96
C LEU A 288 2.53 7.50 11.75
N SER A 289 1.93 8.08 10.71
CA SER A 289 1.72 7.44 9.40
C SER A 289 2.25 8.36 8.32
N ASP A 290 3.23 7.91 7.53
CA ASP A 290 3.66 8.68 6.35
C ASP A 290 2.69 8.50 5.16
N PRO A 291 2.86 9.25 4.06
CA PRO A 291 2.04 9.09 2.86
C PRO A 291 2.13 7.71 2.19
N ALA A 292 3.18 6.93 2.46
CA ALA A 292 3.35 5.56 1.97
C ALA A 292 2.72 4.51 2.91
N GLY A 293 1.99 4.93 3.95
CA GLY A 293 1.31 4.05 4.89
C GLY A 293 2.23 3.34 5.90
N ARG A 294 3.50 3.73 6.01
CA ARG A 294 4.42 3.21 7.03
C ARG A 294 4.05 3.80 8.38
N ILE A 295 4.00 2.95 9.42
CA ILE A 295 3.54 3.33 10.76
C ILE A 295 4.67 3.22 11.80
N TRP A 296 4.90 4.29 12.56
CA TRP A 296 5.78 4.29 13.72
C TRP A 296 5.00 4.58 14.99
N ASN A 297 5.28 3.81 16.05
CA ASN A 297 4.61 3.96 17.34
C ASN A 297 5.62 4.25 18.45
N LYS A 298 5.34 5.24 19.30
CA LYS A 298 6.15 5.55 20.50
C LYS A 298 5.22 5.77 21.70
N LYS A 299 5.52 5.10 22.81
CA LYS A 299 4.80 5.30 24.07
C LYS A 299 5.41 6.45 24.87
N PHE A 300 4.56 7.22 25.56
CA PHE A 300 4.99 8.17 26.58
C PHE A 300 4.07 8.14 27.81
N VAL A 301 4.60 8.63 28.92
CA VAL A 301 3.86 8.78 30.18
C VAL A 301 3.62 10.26 30.42
N LYS A 302 2.36 10.63 30.70
CA LYS A 302 1.97 11.94 31.24
C LYS A 302 1.89 11.81 32.76
N ASN A 303 2.68 12.62 33.48
CA ASN A 303 2.57 12.81 34.92
C ASN A 303 1.67 14.02 35.20
#